data_AF-A0A8K0C5V2-F1
#
_entry.id   AF-A0A8K0C5V2-F1
#
_cell.length_a   1.000
_cell.length_b   1.000
_cell.length_c   1.000
_cell.angle_alpha   90.00
_cell.angle_beta   90.00
_cell.angle_gamma   90.00
#
_symmetry.space_group_name_H-M   'P 1'
#
loop_
_entity.id
_entity.type
_entity.pdbx_description
1 polymer ?
#
loop_
_entity_poly.entity_id
_entity_poly.type
_entity_poly.pdbx_seq_one_letter_code
_entity_poly.pdbx_strand_id
1 'polypeptide(L)'
;MENVTDDVIVGRCIAVLRGIFGQTGVPQPKETVVTRWRADPWSRGSYSFVAVGSSGSDYDLLASPVIPPNAQGVSVTTGPAKLFFAGEHTIRNYPATVHGAFLSGLREASRIADQIIGNPCHPPTNTNL
;
A
#
# COMPACT_ATOMS: atom_id res chain seq x y z
N MET A 1 0.85 7.68 20.95
CA MET A 1 -0.40 8.40 21.24
C MET A 1 -1.64 7.51 21.11
N GLU A 2 -1.59 6.35 20.44
CA GLU A 2 -2.80 5.53 20.26
C GLU A 2 -3.42 4.97 21.55
N ASN A 3 -2.61 4.70 22.59
CA ASN A 3 -3.08 4.25 23.90
C ASN A 3 -3.47 5.39 24.86
N VAL A 4 -3.67 6.60 24.33
CA VAL A 4 -4.07 7.80 25.09
C VAL A 4 -5.47 8.20 24.64
N THR A 5 -6.31 8.71 25.55
CA THR A 5 -7.67 9.17 25.23
C THR A 5 -7.67 10.43 24.37
N ASP A 6 -8.73 10.65 23.60
CA ASP A 6 -8.85 11.80 22.69
C ASP A 6 -8.76 13.14 23.43
N ASP A 7 -9.41 13.26 24.60
CA ASP A 7 -9.40 14.50 25.41
C ASP A 7 -7.98 14.94 25.80
N VAL A 8 -7.10 14.00 26.13
CA VAL A 8 -5.71 14.30 26.49
C VAL A 8 -4.92 14.74 25.25
N ILE A 9 -5.18 14.13 24.10
CA ILE A 9 -4.53 14.50 22.83
C ILE A 9 -4.98 15.90 22.42
N VAL A 10 -6.29 16.16 22.42
CA VAL A 10 -6.90 17.46 22.09
C VAL A 10 -6.41 18.54 23.07
N GLY A 11 -6.38 18.25 24.37
CA GLY A 11 -5.87 19.17 25.38
C GLY A 11 -4.43 19.60 25.13
N ARG A 12 -3.56 18.66 24.72
CA ARG A 12 -2.17 18.97 24.33
C ARG A 12 -2.11 19.85 23.08
N CYS A 13 -2.94 19.59 22.06
CA CYS A 13 -3.02 20.44 20.88
C CYS A 13 -3.44 21.88 21.24
N ILE A 14 -4.47 22.04 22.07
CA ILE A 14 -4.96 23.36 22.51
C ILE A 14 -3.90 24.10 23.32
N ALA A 15 -3.16 23.40 24.20
CA ALA A 15 -2.08 24.02 24.96
C ALA A 15 -0.98 24.58 24.06
N VAL A 16 -0.57 23.83 23.02
CA VAL A 16 0.40 24.30 22.02
C VAL A 16 -0.15 25.51 21.26
N LEU A 17 -1.38 25.43 20.76
CA LEU A 17 -2.01 26.53 20.02
C LEU A 17 -2.13 27.81 20.86
N ARG A 18 -2.51 27.70 22.15
CA ARG A 18 -2.58 28.85 23.07
C ARG A 18 -1.21 29.44 23.40
N GLY A 19 -0.16 28.63 23.36
CA GLY A 19 1.22 29.10 23.47
C GLY A 19 1.65 29.98 22.29
N ILE A 20 1.12 29.70 21.09
CA ILE A 20 1.47 30.43 19.85
C ILE A 20 0.55 31.65 19.64
N PHE A 21 -0.76 31.47 19.81
CA PHE A 21 -1.79 32.45 19.44
C PHE A 21 -2.40 33.19 20.63
N GLY A 22 -1.91 32.93 21.85
CA GLY A 22 -2.42 33.50 23.09
C GLY A 22 -3.63 32.76 23.66
N GLN A 23 -3.82 32.89 24.97
CA GLN A 23 -4.82 32.13 25.73
C GLN A 23 -6.27 32.40 25.30
N THR A 24 -6.58 33.65 24.97
CA THR A 24 -7.92 34.08 24.56
C THR A 24 -8.19 33.85 23.07
N GLY A 25 -7.15 33.65 22.27
CA GLY A 25 -7.25 33.47 20.81
C GLY A 25 -7.68 32.07 20.36
N VAL A 26 -7.67 31.08 21.27
CA VAL A 26 -7.95 29.67 20.94
C VAL A 26 -9.08 29.10 21.80
N PRO A 27 -10.32 29.05 21.26
CA PRO A 27 -11.47 28.49 21.96
C PRO A 27 -11.42 26.95 21.99
N GLN A 28 -12.40 26.33 22.67
CA GLN A 28 -12.58 24.89 22.61
C GLN A 28 -13.13 24.47 21.23
N PRO A 29 -12.64 23.35 20.65
CA PRO A 29 -13.18 22.83 19.41
C PRO A 29 -14.60 22.31 19.63
N LYS A 30 -15.45 22.47 18.60
CA LYS A 30 -16.81 21.89 18.60
C LYS A 30 -16.78 20.39 18.31
N GLU A 31 -15.89 19.99 17.41
CA GLU A 31 -15.77 18.62 16.92
C GLU A 31 -14.29 18.26 16.88
N THR A 32 -14.00 16.99 17.21
CA THR A 32 -12.65 16.45 17.16
C THR A 32 -12.68 15.01 16.68
N VAL A 33 -11.67 14.62 15.90
CA VAL A 33 -11.47 13.24 15.46
C VAL A 33 -9.99 12.92 15.58
N VAL A 34 -9.68 11.79 16.21
CA VAL A 34 -8.31 11.28 16.35
C VAL A 34 -8.22 9.92 15.67
N THR A 35 -7.36 9.81 14.67
CA THR A 35 -7.11 8.54 13.97
C THR A 35 -6.07 7.69 14.72
N ARG A 36 -6.21 6.36 14.64
CA ARG A 36 -5.31 5.37 15.23
C ARG A 36 -5.02 4.27 14.20
N TRP A 37 -4.29 4.63 13.15
CA TRP A 37 -4.06 3.78 11.98
C TRP A 37 -3.41 2.43 12.30
N ARG A 38 -2.53 2.37 13.30
CA ARG A 38 -1.89 1.10 13.68
C ARG A 38 -2.85 0.16 14.41
N ALA A 39 -3.79 0.70 15.18
CA ALA A 39 -4.83 -0.07 15.87
C ALA A 39 -5.98 -0.51 14.95
N ASP A 40 -6.20 0.17 13.82
CA ASP A 40 -7.21 -0.22 12.83
C ASP A 40 -6.93 -1.64 12.30
N PRO A 41 -7.85 -2.62 12.48
CA PRO A 41 -7.62 -4.00 12.05
C PRO A 41 -7.51 -4.18 10.54
N TRP A 42 -7.99 -3.24 9.74
CA TRP A 42 -7.99 -3.30 8.27
C TRP A 42 -6.79 -2.61 7.65
N SER A 43 -6.17 -1.67 8.36
CA SER A 43 -5.01 -0.90 7.89
C SER A 43 -3.70 -1.33 8.55
N ARG A 44 -3.73 -1.58 9.88
CA ARG A 44 -2.57 -1.99 10.71
C ARG A 44 -1.35 -1.07 10.63
N GLY A 45 -1.53 0.14 10.14
CA GLY A 45 -0.47 1.10 9.88
C GLY A 45 -0.97 2.19 8.92
N SER A 46 -0.11 3.16 8.63
CA SER A 46 -0.43 4.25 7.71
C SER A 46 -0.08 3.91 6.26
N TYR A 47 1.18 3.53 6.02
CA TYR A 47 1.74 3.24 4.70
C TYR A 47 3.13 2.61 4.84
N SER A 48 3.62 2.02 3.75
CA SER A 48 4.95 1.42 3.65
C SER A 48 6.10 2.44 3.72
N PHE A 49 7.28 1.96 4.10
CA PHE A 49 8.55 2.70 3.99
C PHE A 49 9.69 1.70 3.81
N VAL A 50 10.82 2.14 3.24
CA VAL A 50 12.02 1.30 3.12
C VAL A 50 12.72 1.25 4.47
N ALA A 51 12.52 0.16 5.20
CA ALA A 51 13.17 -0.08 6.48
C ALA A 51 14.69 -0.30 6.32
N VAL A 52 15.44 -0.15 7.42
CA VAL A 52 16.86 -0.51 7.44
C VAL A 52 17.02 -1.99 7.08
N GLY A 53 17.85 -2.28 6.09
CA GLY A 53 18.05 -3.63 5.55
C GLY A 53 17.09 -4.02 4.43
N SER A 54 16.07 -3.20 4.13
CA SER A 54 15.18 -3.35 2.97
C SER A 54 15.68 -2.50 1.81
N SER A 55 15.15 -2.74 0.60
CA SER A 55 15.42 -1.89 -0.55
C SER A 55 14.22 -1.77 -1.48
N GLY A 56 14.36 -0.92 -2.52
CA GLY A 56 13.35 -0.78 -3.56
C GLY A 56 12.96 -2.09 -4.24
N SER A 57 13.85 -3.10 -4.26
CA SER A 57 13.55 -4.42 -4.83
C SER A 57 12.45 -5.16 -4.09
N ASP A 58 12.22 -4.85 -2.81
CA ASP A 58 11.21 -5.54 -2.02
C ASP A 58 9.79 -5.17 -2.50
N TYR A 59 9.60 -3.95 -3.01
CA TYR A 59 8.35 -3.56 -3.69
C TYR A 59 8.13 -4.34 -4.98
N ASP A 60 9.21 -4.56 -5.75
CA ASP A 60 9.16 -5.34 -7.00
C ASP A 60 8.83 -6.81 -6.68
N LEU A 61 9.39 -7.35 -5.59
CA LEU A 61 9.06 -8.68 -5.08
C LEU A 61 7.60 -8.78 -4.65
N LEU A 62 7.10 -7.81 -3.88
CA LEU A 62 5.68 -7.77 -3.45
C LEU A 62 4.71 -7.65 -4.64
N ALA A 63 5.15 -7.02 -5.74
CA ALA A 63 4.37 -6.93 -6.98
C ALA A 63 4.39 -8.21 -7.82
N SER A 64 5.19 -9.21 -7.45
CA SER A 64 5.35 -10.44 -8.23
C SER A 64 4.13 -11.36 -8.04
N PRO A 65 3.53 -11.85 -9.13
CA PRO A 65 2.36 -12.72 -9.02
C PRO A 65 2.78 -14.14 -8.63
N VAL A 66 1.87 -14.89 -8.01
CA VAL A 66 2.13 -16.25 -7.53
C VAL A 66 1.51 -17.28 -8.47
N ILE A 67 2.36 -18.20 -8.93
CA ILE A 67 1.99 -19.39 -9.68
C ILE A 67 1.71 -20.51 -8.67
N PRO A 68 0.54 -21.19 -8.76
CA PRO A 68 0.24 -22.30 -7.87
C PRO A 68 1.22 -23.46 -8.11
N PRO A 69 1.52 -24.27 -7.09
CA PRO A 69 2.29 -25.49 -7.29
C PRO A 69 1.59 -26.44 -8.27
N ASN A 70 2.37 -27.33 -8.89
CA ASN A 70 1.82 -28.38 -9.73
C ASN A 70 1.02 -29.41 -8.91
N ALA A 71 0.41 -30.40 -9.58
CA ALA A 71 -0.41 -31.43 -8.93
C ALA A 71 0.34 -32.24 -7.86
N GLN A 72 1.68 -32.24 -7.89
CA GLN A 72 2.55 -32.90 -6.93
C GLN A 72 2.96 -31.98 -5.77
N GLY A 73 2.42 -30.76 -5.70
CA GLY A 73 2.75 -29.78 -4.66
C GLY A 73 4.10 -29.08 -4.86
N VAL A 74 4.75 -29.26 -6.01
CA VAL A 74 6.06 -28.67 -6.29
C VAL A 74 5.87 -27.27 -6.88
N SER A 75 6.57 -26.29 -6.30
CA SER A 75 6.57 -24.91 -6.80
C SER A 75 7.18 -24.88 -8.20
N VAL A 76 6.47 -24.26 -9.15
CA VAL A 76 6.92 -24.14 -10.53
C VAL A 76 7.12 -22.67 -10.88
N THR A 77 8.08 -22.41 -11.77
CA THR A 77 8.39 -21.06 -12.26
C THR A 77 7.68 -20.73 -13.57
N THR A 78 6.98 -21.71 -14.14
CA THR A 78 6.30 -21.60 -15.44
C THR A 78 4.83 -21.98 -15.29
N GLY A 79 3.95 -21.19 -15.89
CA GLY A 79 2.50 -21.42 -15.87
C GLY A 79 1.71 -20.15 -15.58
N PRO A 80 0.37 -20.21 -15.64
CA PRO A 80 -0.47 -19.05 -15.37
C PRO A 80 -0.47 -18.75 -13.87
N ALA A 81 -0.19 -17.50 -13.52
CA ALA A 81 -0.34 -17.03 -12.15
C ALA A 81 -1.81 -17.00 -11.74
N LYS A 82 -2.08 -17.22 -10.44
CA LYS A 82 -3.44 -17.24 -9.88
C LYS A 82 -3.68 -16.19 -8.81
N LEU A 83 -2.62 -15.68 -8.19
CA LEU A 83 -2.70 -14.63 -7.19
C LEU A 83 -1.82 -13.46 -7.62
N PHE A 84 -2.41 -12.27 -7.63
CA PHE A 84 -1.78 -11.02 -8.06
C PHE A 84 -1.87 -10.02 -6.91
N PHE A 85 -0.91 -9.10 -6.85
CA PHE A 85 -0.80 -8.12 -5.78
C PHE A 85 -0.72 -6.71 -6.36
N ALA A 86 -1.63 -5.86 -5.90
CA ALA A 86 -1.65 -4.43 -6.14
C ALA A 86 -1.77 -3.68 -4.81
N GLY A 87 -1.52 -2.38 -4.83
CA GLY A 87 -1.54 -1.50 -3.67
C GLY A 87 -0.29 -0.66 -3.56
N GLU A 88 -0.30 0.32 -2.65
CA GLU A 88 0.80 1.27 -2.45
C GLU A 88 2.15 0.58 -2.18
N HIS A 89 2.12 -0.54 -1.45
CA HIS A 89 3.29 -1.33 -1.10
C HIS A 89 3.79 -2.25 -2.23
N THR A 90 3.29 -2.09 -3.45
CA THR A 90 3.68 -2.92 -4.61
C THR A 90 4.26 -2.10 -5.77
N ILE A 91 4.56 -0.81 -5.57
CA ILE A 91 5.08 0.07 -6.65
C ILE A 91 6.30 0.85 -6.19
N ARG A 92 7.47 0.45 -6.70
CA ARG A 92 8.77 0.97 -6.27
C ARG A 92 8.95 2.47 -6.44
N ASN A 93 8.42 3.04 -7.53
CA ASN A 93 8.68 4.44 -7.87
C ASN A 93 7.73 5.43 -7.17
N TYR A 94 6.59 4.94 -6.68
CA TYR A 94 5.55 5.77 -6.08
C TYR A 94 4.91 5.13 -4.82
N PRO A 95 5.70 4.58 -3.88
CA PRO A 95 5.14 3.92 -2.68
C PRO A 95 4.47 4.94 -1.76
N ALA A 96 3.64 4.48 -0.82
CA ALA A 96 2.98 5.31 0.19
C ALA A 96 2.09 6.44 -0.36
N THR A 97 1.65 6.36 -1.62
CA THR A 97 0.81 7.39 -2.26
C THR A 97 -0.46 6.81 -2.87
N VAL A 98 -1.49 7.65 -2.96
CA VAL A 98 -2.75 7.31 -3.64
C VAL A 98 -2.53 7.03 -5.12
N HIS A 99 -1.76 7.86 -5.82
CA HIS A 99 -1.48 7.64 -7.25
C HIS A 99 -0.64 6.39 -7.48
N GLY A 100 0.27 6.03 -6.56
CA GLY A 100 0.97 4.75 -6.61
C GLY A 100 0.02 3.56 -6.52
N ALA A 101 -0.89 3.56 -5.54
CA ALA A 101 -1.92 2.53 -5.43
C ALA A 101 -2.76 2.43 -6.71
N PHE A 102 -3.20 3.57 -7.25
CA PHE A 102 -3.95 3.62 -8.52
C PHE A 102 -3.16 3.01 -9.70
N LEU A 103 -1.91 3.43 -9.90
CA LEU A 103 -1.05 2.93 -10.98
C LEU A 103 -0.76 1.43 -10.84
N SER A 104 -0.56 0.94 -9.61
CA SER A 104 -0.38 -0.49 -9.35
C SER A 104 -1.64 -1.31 -9.71
N GLY A 105 -2.83 -0.74 -9.51
CA GLY A 105 -4.09 -1.35 -9.93
C GLY A 105 -4.21 -1.46 -11.45
N LEU A 106 -3.85 -0.39 -12.18
CA LEU A 106 -3.80 -0.45 -13.65
C LEU A 106 -2.81 -1.51 -14.15
N ARG A 107 -1.63 -1.58 -13.52
CA ARG A 107 -0.60 -2.58 -13.84
C ARG A 107 -1.12 -4.01 -13.71
N GLU A 108 -1.72 -4.36 -12.58
CA GLU A 108 -2.22 -5.73 -12.39
C GLU A 108 -3.46 -6.01 -13.24
N ALA A 109 -4.33 -5.03 -13.48
CA ALA A 109 -5.48 -5.20 -14.37
C ALA A 109 -5.03 -5.56 -15.80
N SER A 110 -4.04 -4.84 -16.35
CA SER A 110 -3.46 -5.16 -17.65
C SER A 110 -2.77 -6.53 -17.64
N ARG A 111 -1.98 -6.84 -16.62
CA ARG A 111 -1.29 -8.14 -16.50
C ARG A 111 -2.28 -9.33 -16.47
N ILE A 112 -3.38 -9.20 -15.73
CA ILE A 112 -4.43 -10.22 -15.64
C ILE A 112 -5.15 -10.36 -16.99
N ALA A 113 -5.48 -9.24 -17.63
CA ALA A 113 -6.10 -9.25 -18.96
C ALA A 113 -5.19 -9.96 -19.97
N ASP A 114 -3.94 -9.56 -20.08
CA ASP A 114 -2.96 -10.18 -20.99
C ASP A 114 -2.85 -11.70 -20.78
N GLN A 115 -2.94 -12.18 -19.53
CA GLN A 115 -2.88 -13.62 -19.22
C GLN A 115 -4.18 -14.37 -19.58
N ILE A 116 -5.35 -13.79 -19.34
CA ILE A 116 -6.65 -14.47 -19.49
C ILE A 116 -7.16 -14.39 -20.94
N ILE A 117 -7.10 -13.19 -21.52
CA ILE A 117 -7.66 -12.93 -22.86
C ILE A 117 -6.59 -12.89 -23.96
N GLY A 118 -5.31 -12.88 -23.60
CA GLY A 118 -4.19 -12.72 -24.53
C GLY A 118 -3.95 -11.26 -24.90
N ASN A 119 -2.73 -10.94 -25.35
CA ASN A 119 -2.34 -9.60 -25.77
C ASN A 119 -2.21 -9.54 -27.30
N PRO A 120 -3.17 -8.94 -28.03
CA PRO A 120 -3.15 -8.87 -29.50
C PRO A 120 -2.09 -7.92 -30.05
N CYS A 121 -1.54 -7.02 -29.22
CA CYS A 121 -0.50 -6.07 -29.60
C CYS A 121 0.92 -6.64 -29.42
N HIS A 122 1.06 -7.84 -28.84
CA HIS A 122 2.34 -8.50 -28.70
C HIS A 122 2.67 -9.28 -30.00
N PRO A 123 3.83 -9.05 -30.64
CA PRO A 123 4.22 -9.85 -31.79
C PRO A 123 4.37 -11.32 -31.39
N PRO A 124 4.05 -12.28 -32.29
CA PRO A 124 4.17 -13.70 -32.00
C PRO A 124 5.64 -14.03 -31.71
N THR A 125 5.89 -14.66 -30.56
CA THR A 125 7.20 -15.20 -30.20
C THR A 125 7.49 -16.42 -31.08
N ASN A 126 8.23 -16.22 -32.17
CA ASN A 126 8.79 -17.31 -32.98
C ASN A 126 9.71 -18.18 -32.11
N THR A 127 9.17 -19.26 -31.57
CA THR A 127 9.89 -20.28 -30.80
C THR A 127 10.31 -21.43 -31.71
N ASN A 128 11.01 -21.09 -32.80
CA ASN A 128 11.70 -22.05 -33.67
C ASN A 128 13.02 -21.45 -34.17
N LEU A 129 14.04 -21.49 -33.31
CA LEU A 129 15.45 -21.56 -33.68
C LEU A 129 16.15 -22.53 -32.72
#